data_AF-A0A931QC62-F1
#
_entry.id   AF-A0A931QC62-F1
#
_cell.length_a   1.000
_cell.length_b   1.000
_cell.length_c   1.000
_cell.angle_alpha   90.00
_cell.angle_beta   90.00
_cell.angle_gamma   90.00
#
_symmetry.space_group_name_H-M   'P 1'
#
loop_
_entity.id
_entity.type
_entity.pdbx_description
1 polymer ?
#
loop_
_entity_poly.entity_id
_entity_poly.type
_entity_poly.pdbx_seq_one_letter_code
_entity_poly.pdbx_strand_id
1 'polypeptide(L)' 'RRSHHQALRALGNRLVGILHGCLRHHTVYDEHTAWGHRAELAA' A
#
# COMPACT_ATOMS: atom_id res chain seq x y z
N ARG A 1 -19.55 -0.30 14.00
CA ARG A 1 -18.59 -1.44 13.97
C ARG A 1 -18.41 -2.13 12.59
N ARG A 2 -19.02 -1.68 11.48
CA ARG A 2 -18.67 -2.16 10.11
C ARG A 2 -17.53 -1.40 9.43
N SER A 3 -17.34 -0.12 9.76
CA SER A 3 -16.29 0.72 9.16
C SER A 3 -14.87 0.24 9.48
N HIS A 4 -14.66 -0.37 10.65
CA HIS A 4 -13.34 -0.87 11.06
C HIS A 4 -12.83 -2.00 10.15
N HIS A 5 -13.67 -3.02 9.87
CA HIS A 5 -13.29 -4.08 8.93
C HIS A 5 -13.15 -3.59 7.49
N GLN A 6 -13.94 -2.59 7.09
CA GLN A 6 -13.81 -1.96 5.78
C GLN A 6 -12.47 -1.24 5.63
N ALA A 7 -12.07 -0.47 6.65
CA ALA A 7 -10.77 0.21 6.69
C ALA A 7 -9.61 -0.81 6.66
N LEU A 8 -9.70 -1.90 7.42
CA LEU A 8 -8.69 -2.96 7.42
C LEU A 8 -8.59 -3.67 6.06
N ARG A 9 -9.72 -3.93 5.40
CA ARG A 9 -9.72 -4.51 4.04
C ARG A 9 -9.14 -3.55 3.01
N ALA A 10 -9.48 -2.26 3.09
CA ALA A 10 -8.89 -1.25 2.22
C ALA A 10 -7.37 -1.16 2.38
N LEU A 11 -6.88 -1.23 3.63
CA LEU A 11 -5.45 -1.28 3.92
C LEU A 11 -4.80 -2.55 3.37
N GLY A 12 -5.39 -3.73 3.63
CA GLY A 12 -4.87 -5.01 3.16
C GLY A 12 -4.78 -5.11 1.64
N ASN A 13 -5.84 -4.72 0.93
CA ASN A 13 -5.87 -4.71 -0.53
C ASN A 13 -4.78 -3.80 -1.11
N ARG A 14 -4.52 -2.67 -0.46
CA ARG A 14 -3.49 -1.74 -0.88
C ARG A 14 -2.07 -2.31 -0.70
N LEU A 15 -1.81 -2.96 0.44
CA LEU A 15 -0.53 -3.64 0.69
C LEU A 15 -0.26 -4.75 -0.34
N VAL A 16 -1.27 -5.57 -0.62
CA VAL A 16 -1.16 -6.63 -1.63
C VAL A 16 -0.89 -6.06 -3.03
N GLY A 17 -1.52 -4.94 -3.38
CA GLY A 17 -1.28 -4.26 -4.66
C GLY A 17 0.16 -3.78 -4.84
N ILE A 18 0.77 -3.23 -3.78
CA ILE A 18 2.17 -2.79 -3.80
C ILE A 18 3.10 -3.99 -3.98
N LEU A 19 2.94 -5.05 -3.16
CA LEU A 19 3.76 -6.25 -3.26
C LEU A 19 3.61 -6.93 -4.63
N HIS A 20 2.38 -7.00 -5.16
CA HIS A 20 2.13 -7.52 -6.49
C HIS A 20 2.85 -6.69 -7.57
N GLY A 21 2.86 -5.37 -7.44
CA GLY A 21 3.64 -4.48 -8.31
C GLY A 21 5.13 -4.81 -8.29
N CYS A 22 5.73 -5.00 -7.11
CA CYS A 22 7.15 -5.38 -6.98
C CYS A 22 7.43 -6.74 -7.64
N LEU A 23 6.61 -7.74 -7.32
CA LEU A 23 6.76 -9.09 -7.88
C LEU A 23 6.61 -9.11 -9.40
N ARG A 24 5.61 -8.39 -9.94
CA ARG A 24 5.33 -8.34 -11.39
C ARG A 24 6.47 -7.70 -12.18
N HIS A 25 7.12 -6.68 -11.64
CA HIS A 25 8.24 -6.01 -12.31
C HIS A 25 9.60 -6.59 -11.92
N HIS A 26 9.63 -7.65 -11.09
CA HIS A 26 10.86 -8.25 -10.57
C HIS A 26 11.77 -7.19 -9.90
N THR A 27 11.17 -6.20 -9.25
CA THR A 27 11.91 -5.16 -8.54
C THR A 27 12.00 -5.50 -7.06
N VAL A 28 13.13 -5.14 -6.45
CA VAL A 28 13.27 -5.19 -5.00
C VAL A 28 12.23 -4.24 -4.39
N TYR A 29 11.60 -4.69 -3.31
CA TYR A 29 10.68 -3.85 -2.56
C TYR A 29 11.43 -2.65 -1.99
N ASP A 30 10.92 -1.45 -2.27
CA ASP A 30 11.46 -0.17 -1.80
C ASP A 30 10.32 0.59 -1.11
N GLU A 31 10.46 0.85 0.19
CA GLU A 31 9.46 1.61 0.96
C GLU A 31 9.24 3.02 0.42
N HIS A 32 10.28 3.67 -0.11
CA HIS A 32 10.20 5.04 -0.61
C HIS A 32 9.35 5.12 -1.87
N THR A 33 9.47 4.13 -2.75
CA THR A 33 8.58 4.00 -3.92
C THR A 33 7.18 3.52 -3.54
N ALA A 34 7.08 2.56 -2.61
CA ALA A 34 5.81 1.99 -2.16
C ALA A 34 4.91 3.02 -1.42
N TRP A 35 5.53 3.93 -0.67
CA TRP A 35 4.84 4.88 0.20
C TRP A 35 5.10 6.35 -0.15
N GLY A 36 5.91 6.66 -1.16
CA GLY A 36 6.31 8.02 -1.52
C GLY A 36 5.14 9.00 -1.71
N HIS A 37 4.03 8.53 -2.30
CA HIS A 37 2.82 9.35 -2.46
C HIS A 37 2.11 9.72 -1.13
N ARG A 38 2.47 9.09 0.01
CA ARG A 38 1.91 9.41 1.34
C ARG A 38 2.63 10.57 2.00
N ALA A 39 3.81 10.96 1.52
CA ALA A 39 4.51 12.13 2.03
C ALA A 39 3.67 13.41 1.89
N GLU A 40 2.79 13.45 0.89
CA GLU A 40 1.91 14.58 0.59
C GLU A 40 0.71 14.71 1.55
N LEU A 41 0.33 13.63 2.25
CA LEU A 41 -0.84 13.61 3.13
C LEU A 41 -0.57 14.06 4.57
N ALA A 42 0.67 14.41 4.90
CA ALA A 42 1.09 14.81 6.25
C ALA A 42 1.21 16.33 6.46
N ALA A 43 0.71 17.14 5.52
CA ALA A 43 0.73 18.61 5.60
C ALA A 43 -0.60 19.19 6.11
#